data_AF-B0CP95-F1
#
_entry.id   AF-B0CP95-F1
#
_cell.length_a   1.000
_cell.length_b   1.000
_cell.length_c   1.000
_cell.angle_alpha   90.00
_cell.angle_beta   90.00
_cell.angle_gamma   90.00
#
_symmetry.space_group_name_H-M   'P 1'
#
loop_
_entity.id
_entity.type
_entity.pdbx_description
1 polymer ?
#
loop_
_entity_poly.entity_id
_entity_poly.type
_entity_poly.pdbx_seq_one_letter_code
_entity_poly.pdbx_strand_id
1 'polypeptide(L)'
;MPFHCENPDFLVHSVPDDNTFPVNRNAMERSEIFRDMFALCAPCSDASPGAEENLDLHEKAGILEVLLQLLHNPPPPPVAISFDEKFTTRLPKVRFESHTVIPLPLLSTMFELADKYVIDSPLVESLKVHLEAHAPAHPLQVYSFATLHDMDRIASEASQYVTPMASYRLDEVKVIPSVQAYHKIVRLQDFRVRALRELLLAEEIFPHGYGECTSHRDKTVASWDRQRKALAGRIETGTDVAGEMDALRDGLRDCETCYKACTAAVEMLAYKCRKVARRLHQLPEGY
;
A
#
# COMPACT_ATOMS: atom_id res chain seq x y z
N MET A 1 25.91 -4.42 1.60
CA MET A 1 27.15 -5.19 1.34
C MET A 1 27.61 -4.82 -0.05
N PRO A 2 28.93 -4.73 -0.30
CA PRO A 2 29.44 -4.48 -1.65
C PRO A 2 28.99 -5.62 -2.58
N PHE A 3 28.74 -5.28 -3.84
CA PHE A 3 28.32 -6.25 -4.85
C PHE A 3 29.40 -7.32 -5.08
N HIS A 4 28.98 -8.58 -5.21
CA HIS A 4 29.86 -9.70 -5.54
C HIS A 4 29.18 -10.62 -6.55
N CYS A 5 29.89 -10.94 -7.63
CA CYS A 5 29.43 -11.88 -8.66
C CYS A 5 30.27 -13.14 -8.63
N GLU A 6 29.61 -14.29 -8.54
CA GLU A 6 30.25 -15.59 -8.76
C GLU A 6 30.40 -15.84 -10.26
N ASN A 7 31.56 -16.33 -10.70
CA ASN A 7 31.87 -16.66 -12.10
C ASN A 7 31.58 -15.51 -13.09
N PRO A 8 32.27 -14.36 -12.97
CA PRO A 8 32.10 -13.25 -13.89
C PRO A 8 32.68 -13.59 -15.27
N ASP A 9 31.98 -13.13 -16.31
CA ASP A 9 32.36 -13.27 -17.72
C ASP A 9 32.34 -11.93 -18.48
N PHE A 10 32.13 -10.82 -17.76
CA PHE A 10 32.09 -9.47 -18.30
C PHE A 10 32.42 -8.42 -17.21
N LEU A 11 32.84 -7.23 -17.62
CA LEU A 11 33.17 -6.13 -16.71
C LEU A 11 32.29 -4.90 -17.01
N VAL A 12 31.79 -4.27 -15.96
CA VAL A 12 31.06 -3.01 -16.05
C VAL A 12 31.82 -1.93 -15.29
N HIS A 13 32.16 -0.84 -15.97
CA HIS A 13 32.91 0.29 -15.41
C HIS A 13 31.98 1.46 -15.11
N SER A 14 32.09 2.01 -13.90
CA SER A 14 31.44 3.26 -13.51
C SER A 14 32.37 4.42 -13.87
N VAL A 15 32.04 5.14 -14.94
CA VAL A 15 32.81 6.29 -15.42
C VAL A 15 33.02 7.37 -14.35
N PRO A 16 31.99 7.78 -13.56
CA PRO A 16 32.16 8.86 -12.59
C PRO A 16 33.11 8.54 -11.43
N ASP A 17 33.18 7.27 -11.03
CA ASP A 17 33.88 6.85 -9.81
C ASP A 17 35.11 5.97 -10.10
N ASP A 18 35.38 5.67 -11.37
CA ASP A 18 36.46 4.82 -11.87
C ASP A 18 36.49 3.42 -11.24
N ASN A 19 35.31 2.88 -10.93
CA ASN A 19 35.16 1.57 -10.30
C ASN A 19 34.69 0.52 -11.31
N THR A 20 35.32 -0.64 -11.31
CA THR A 20 34.95 -1.77 -12.18
C THR A 20 34.27 -2.88 -11.39
N PHE A 21 33.16 -3.38 -11.93
CA PHE A 21 32.36 -4.45 -11.34
C PHE A 21 32.40 -5.69 -12.24
N PRO A 22 32.88 -6.84 -11.73
CA PRO A 22 32.80 -8.10 -12.44
C PRO A 22 31.37 -8.62 -12.42
N VAL A 23 30.79 -8.92 -13.57
CA VAL A 23 29.39 -9.36 -13.71
C VAL A 23 29.29 -10.62 -14.56
N ASN A 24 28.17 -11.31 -14.39
CA ASN A 24 27.74 -12.40 -15.26
C ASN A 24 26.73 -11.89 -16.31
N ARG A 25 26.98 -12.13 -17.61
CA ARG A 25 26.13 -11.68 -18.75
C ARG A 25 24.71 -12.24 -18.68
N ASN A 26 24.55 -13.52 -18.34
CA ASN A 26 23.23 -14.17 -18.25
C ASN A 26 22.33 -13.49 -17.20
N ALA A 27 22.90 -13.04 -16.07
CA ALA A 27 22.12 -12.27 -15.09
C ALA A 27 21.74 -10.87 -15.61
N MET A 28 22.63 -10.24 -16.38
CA MET A 28 22.40 -8.92 -16.97
C MET A 28 21.32 -8.95 -18.07
N GLU A 29 21.11 -10.09 -18.75
CA GLU A 29 20.05 -10.28 -19.77
C GLU A 29 18.61 -10.14 -19.25
N ARG A 30 18.42 -10.03 -17.92
CA ARG A 30 17.14 -9.60 -17.31
C ARG A 30 16.77 -8.15 -17.64
N SER A 31 17.72 -7.37 -18.15
CA SER A 31 17.49 -6.08 -18.78
C SER A 31 17.43 -6.25 -20.30
N GLU A 32 16.39 -5.69 -20.93
CA GLU A 32 16.30 -5.66 -22.39
C GLU A 32 17.45 -4.88 -23.02
N ILE A 33 17.86 -3.76 -22.40
CA ILE A 33 18.99 -2.96 -22.88
C ILE A 33 20.29 -3.78 -22.92
N PHE A 34 20.60 -4.51 -21.86
CA PHE A 34 21.81 -5.34 -21.83
C PHE A 34 21.71 -6.55 -22.75
N ARG A 35 20.55 -7.20 -22.82
CA ARG A 35 20.30 -8.31 -23.74
C ARG A 35 20.51 -7.91 -25.19
N ASP A 36 19.94 -6.78 -25.61
CA ASP A 36 20.06 -6.27 -26.97
C ASP A 36 21.49 -5.84 -27.28
N MET A 37 22.15 -5.18 -26.33
CA MET A 37 23.56 -4.81 -26.44
C MET A 37 24.45 -6.05 -26.66
N PHE A 38 24.28 -7.11 -25.86
CA PHE A 38 25.05 -8.34 -26.01
C PHE A 38 24.74 -9.08 -27.32
N ALA A 39 23.49 -9.06 -27.79
CA ALA A 39 23.10 -9.66 -29.06
C ALA A 39 23.75 -8.95 -30.26
N LEU A 40 23.88 -7.63 -30.22
CA LEU A 40 24.52 -6.82 -31.26
C LEU A 40 26.05 -6.90 -31.24
N CYS A 41 26.63 -7.12 -30.06
CA CYS A 41 28.07 -7.27 -29.87
C CYS A 41 28.56 -8.71 -29.99
N ALA A 42 27.71 -9.65 -30.45
CA ALA A 42 28.13 -11.03 -30.70
C ALA A 42 29.38 -11.03 -31.60
N PRO A 43 30.46 -11.74 -31.20
CA PRO A 43 31.77 -11.53 -31.79
C PRO A 43 31.74 -11.80 -33.29
N CYS A 44 31.93 -10.75 -34.09
CA CYS A 44 32.48 -10.94 -35.42
C CYS A 44 33.81 -11.67 -35.23
N SER A 45 33.99 -12.79 -35.93
CA SER A 45 35.08 -13.76 -35.79
C SER A 45 36.52 -13.22 -35.88
N ASP A 46 36.68 -11.91 -36.04
CA ASP A 46 37.93 -11.17 -36.23
C ASP A 46 38.37 -10.37 -34.98
N ALA A 47 37.64 -10.46 -33.86
CA ALA A 47 38.03 -9.80 -32.61
C ALA A 47 39.33 -10.39 -32.05
N SER A 48 40.30 -9.53 -31.75
CA SER A 48 41.61 -9.92 -31.26
C SER A 48 41.50 -10.68 -29.93
N PRO A 49 42.14 -11.85 -29.78
CA PRO A 49 42.11 -12.61 -28.53
C PRO A 49 42.82 -11.80 -27.43
N GLY A 50 42.05 -11.16 -26.55
CA GLY A 50 42.57 -10.39 -25.42
C GLY A 50 42.02 -8.98 -25.23
N ALA A 51 41.06 -8.52 -26.04
CA ALA A 51 40.31 -7.30 -25.70
C ALA A 51 39.39 -7.60 -24.50
N GLU A 52 39.66 -6.98 -23.34
CA GLU A 52 38.75 -7.03 -22.20
C GLU A 52 37.41 -6.39 -22.62
N GLU A 53 36.36 -7.20 -22.64
CA GLU A 53 35.02 -6.73 -22.97
C GLU A 53 34.45 -5.99 -21.76
N ASN A 54 34.60 -4.67 -21.78
CA ASN A 54 34.18 -3.77 -20.72
C ASN A 54 33.02 -2.90 -21.22
N LEU A 55 32.02 -2.67 -20.37
CA LEU A 55 30.95 -1.70 -20.60
C LEU A 55 31.11 -0.50 -19.68
N ASP A 56 31.25 0.67 -20.28
CA ASP A 56 31.27 1.93 -19.55
C ASP A 56 29.85 2.44 -19.31
N LEU A 57 29.54 2.70 -18.04
CA LEU A 57 28.25 3.20 -17.56
C LEU A 57 28.45 4.52 -16.79
N HIS A 58 27.53 5.47 -16.98
CA HIS A 58 27.61 6.80 -16.38
C HIS A 58 26.96 6.90 -14.98
N GLU A 59 26.50 5.77 -14.46
CA GLU A 59 25.97 5.62 -13.12
C GLU A 59 27.12 5.73 -12.11
N LYS A 60 26.86 6.39 -10.98
CA LYS A 60 27.75 6.32 -9.83
C LYS A 60 27.84 4.89 -9.33
N ALA A 61 28.99 4.50 -8.78
CA ALA A 61 29.30 3.18 -8.27
C ALA A 61 28.19 2.65 -7.34
N GLY A 62 27.71 3.44 -6.38
CA GLY A 62 26.64 3.00 -5.47
C GLY A 62 25.28 2.75 -6.15
N ILE A 63 24.97 3.46 -7.23
CA ILE A 63 23.75 3.23 -8.02
C ILE A 63 23.92 1.98 -8.89
N LEU A 64 25.11 1.81 -9.45
CA LEU A 64 25.46 0.64 -10.23
C LEU A 64 25.43 -0.63 -9.37
N GLU A 65 25.94 -0.58 -8.13
CA GLU A 65 25.82 -1.68 -7.17
C GLU A 65 24.36 -2.09 -6.93
N VAL A 66 23.44 -1.13 -6.83
CA VAL A 66 21.99 -1.42 -6.68
C VAL A 66 21.44 -2.10 -7.92
N LEU A 67 21.78 -1.62 -9.12
CA LEU A 67 21.37 -2.24 -10.39
C LEU A 67 21.89 -3.68 -10.49
N LEU A 68 23.19 -3.88 -10.24
CA LEU A 68 23.83 -5.18 -10.35
C LEU A 68 23.29 -6.15 -9.30
N GLN A 69 23.08 -5.69 -8.07
CA GLN A 69 22.42 -6.51 -7.04
C GLN A 69 21.02 -6.92 -7.47
N LEU A 70 20.24 -5.99 -8.05
CA LEU A 70 18.89 -6.25 -8.52
C LEU A 70 18.86 -7.30 -9.65
N LEU A 71 19.81 -7.25 -10.59
CA LEU A 71 19.89 -8.18 -11.72
C LEU A 71 20.42 -9.56 -11.30
N HIS A 72 21.53 -9.63 -10.54
CA HIS A 72 22.16 -10.90 -10.16
C HIS A 72 21.45 -11.60 -9.00
N ASN A 73 21.05 -10.84 -7.99
CA ASN A 73 20.58 -11.36 -6.71
C ASN A 73 19.30 -10.62 -6.28
N PRO A 74 18.19 -10.82 -7.03
CA PRO A 74 16.97 -10.07 -6.83
C PRO A 74 16.42 -10.29 -5.42
N PRO A 75 15.91 -9.24 -4.77
CA PRO A 75 15.34 -9.37 -3.44
C PRO A 75 14.12 -10.31 -3.48
N PRO A 76 13.98 -11.24 -2.51
CA PRO A 76 12.79 -12.07 -2.41
C PRO A 76 11.59 -11.21 -2.01
N PRO A 77 10.35 -11.61 -2.39
CA PRO A 77 9.15 -10.94 -1.94
C PRO A 77 9.08 -10.81 -0.41
N PRO A 78 8.44 -9.75 0.11
CA PRO A 78 8.36 -9.54 1.55
C PRO A 78 7.51 -10.62 2.23
N VAL A 79 7.92 -11.02 3.44
CA VAL A 79 7.27 -12.10 4.19
C VAL A 79 6.02 -11.56 4.89
N ALA A 80 4.85 -12.10 4.52
CA ALA A 80 3.58 -11.74 5.14
C ALA A 80 3.40 -12.43 6.50
N ILE A 81 3.01 -11.66 7.51
CA ILE A 81 2.67 -12.14 8.84
C ILE A 81 1.18 -12.46 8.85
N SER A 82 0.83 -13.74 8.94
CA SER A 82 -0.56 -14.17 9.12
C SER A 82 -1.04 -13.78 10.52
N PHE A 83 -2.07 -12.96 10.60
CA PHE A 83 -2.83 -12.75 11.83
C PHE A 83 -4.15 -13.50 11.72
N ASP A 84 -4.49 -14.26 12.77
CA ASP A 84 -5.80 -14.89 12.92
C ASP A 84 -6.82 -13.78 13.28
N GLU A 85 -7.14 -12.91 12.32
CA GLU A 85 -8.06 -11.76 12.49
C GLU A 85 -9.51 -12.25 12.56
N LYS A 86 -9.88 -12.96 13.64
CA LYS A 86 -11.27 -13.41 13.79
C LYS A 86 -12.25 -12.31 14.22
N PHE A 87 -11.81 -11.16 14.73
CA PHE A 87 -12.77 -10.22 15.38
C PHE A 87 -12.41 -8.73 15.35
N THR A 88 -11.78 -8.18 14.30
CA THR A 88 -11.57 -6.73 14.23
C THR A 88 -12.30 -6.06 13.06
N THR A 89 -13.06 -5.01 13.38
CA THR A 89 -13.65 -4.00 12.46
C THR A 89 -12.60 -3.18 11.70
N ARG A 90 -11.35 -3.26 12.15
CA ARG A 90 -10.19 -2.59 11.58
C ARG A 90 -9.91 -3.10 10.16
N LEU A 91 -9.29 -2.26 9.34
CA LEU A 91 -8.81 -2.64 8.00
C LEU A 91 -8.03 -3.95 8.11
N PRO A 92 -8.30 -4.96 7.26
CA PRO A 92 -7.45 -6.14 7.19
C PRO A 92 -6.06 -5.67 6.80
N LYS A 93 -5.13 -5.72 7.76
CA LYS A 93 -3.77 -5.24 7.56
C LYS A 93 -2.92 -6.48 7.32
N VAL A 94 -2.67 -6.79 6.05
CA VAL A 94 -1.52 -7.65 5.74
C VAL A 94 -0.30 -6.90 6.27
N ARG A 95 0.33 -7.46 7.29
CA ARG A 95 1.58 -6.92 7.84
C ARG A 95 2.72 -7.72 7.25
N PHE A 96 3.81 -7.04 6.96
CA PHE A 96 5.03 -7.66 6.49
C PHE A 96 6.09 -7.55 7.57
N GLU A 97 6.99 -8.54 7.62
CA GLU A 97 8.16 -8.48 8.49
C GLU A 97 9.06 -7.34 8.04
N SER A 98 9.24 -6.32 8.88
CA SER A 98 9.90 -5.06 8.48
C SER A 98 11.32 -5.24 7.93
N HIS A 99 12.05 -6.26 8.37
CA HIS A 99 13.40 -6.56 7.91
C HIS A 99 13.45 -7.25 6.53
N THR A 100 12.31 -7.70 6.02
CA THR A 100 12.17 -8.33 4.69
C THR A 100 11.70 -7.34 3.62
N VAL A 101 11.29 -6.13 4.02
CA VAL A 101 10.80 -5.09 3.10
C VAL A 101 11.94 -4.14 2.73
N ILE A 102 12.16 -3.96 1.42
CA ILE A 102 13.14 -2.98 0.90
C ILE A 102 12.74 -1.57 1.36
N PRO A 103 13.64 -0.78 1.97
CA PRO A 103 13.32 0.59 2.39
C PRO A 103 12.83 1.48 1.24
N LEU A 104 11.82 2.32 1.49
CA LEU A 104 11.18 3.17 0.48
C LEU A 104 12.17 3.99 -0.39
N PRO A 105 13.16 4.69 0.18
CA PRO A 105 14.09 5.50 -0.61
C PRO A 105 14.91 4.65 -1.60
N LEU A 106 15.33 3.46 -1.18
CA LEU A 106 16.06 2.53 -2.04
C LEU A 106 15.14 1.93 -3.11
N LEU A 107 13.89 1.66 -2.75
CA LEU A 107 12.90 1.12 -3.67
C LEU A 107 12.59 2.10 -4.82
N SER A 108 12.49 3.40 -4.53
CA SER A 108 12.35 4.43 -5.57
C SER A 108 13.51 4.40 -6.56
N THR A 109 14.75 4.32 -6.07
CA THR A 109 15.93 4.17 -6.93
C THR A 109 15.89 2.88 -7.76
N MET A 110 15.44 1.76 -7.18
CA MET A 110 15.29 0.50 -7.92
C MET A 110 14.26 0.59 -9.06
N PHE A 111 13.16 1.32 -8.86
CA PHE A 111 12.17 1.56 -9.92
C PHE A 111 12.72 2.48 -11.02
N GLU A 112 13.45 3.54 -10.67
CA GLU A 112 14.13 4.40 -11.68
C GLU A 112 15.12 3.60 -12.52
N LEU A 113 15.87 2.69 -11.90
CA LEU A 113 16.76 1.77 -12.59
C LEU A 113 15.99 0.76 -13.45
N ALA A 114 14.90 0.20 -12.94
CA ALA A 114 14.08 -0.74 -13.68
C ALA A 114 13.48 -0.13 -14.95
N ASP A 115 13.03 1.13 -14.87
CA ASP A 115 12.55 1.89 -16.02
C ASP A 115 13.70 2.19 -17.01
N LYS A 116 14.81 2.75 -16.51
CA LYS A 116 15.97 3.12 -17.34
C LYS A 116 16.56 1.96 -18.12
N TYR A 117 16.69 0.80 -17.47
CA TYR A 117 17.31 -0.40 -18.07
C TYR A 117 16.29 -1.38 -18.62
N VAL A 118 15.00 -1.04 -18.62
CA VAL A 118 13.93 -1.89 -19.15
C VAL A 118 14.05 -3.32 -18.59
N ILE A 119 14.03 -3.40 -17.26
CA ILE A 119 14.15 -4.66 -16.53
C ILE A 119 12.86 -5.48 -16.70
N ASP A 120 13.01 -6.81 -16.74
CA ASP A 120 11.91 -7.75 -16.93
C ASP A 120 10.72 -7.55 -15.97
N SER A 121 9.52 -7.89 -16.48
CA SER A 121 8.28 -7.72 -15.72
C SER A 121 8.25 -8.51 -14.40
N PRO A 122 8.73 -9.77 -14.30
CA PRO A 122 8.70 -10.51 -13.05
C PRO A 122 9.44 -9.79 -11.90
N LEU A 123 10.58 -9.17 -12.17
CA LEU A 123 11.31 -8.44 -11.15
C LEU A 123 10.58 -7.16 -10.74
N VAL A 124 10.05 -6.42 -11.71
CA VAL A 124 9.25 -5.22 -11.47
C VAL A 124 8.01 -5.55 -10.63
N GLU A 125 7.35 -6.68 -10.87
CA GLU A 125 6.23 -7.14 -10.04
C GLU A 125 6.67 -7.46 -8.61
N SER A 126 7.85 -8.04 -8.40
CA SER A 126 8.39 -8.23 -7.04
C SER A 126 8.60 -6.89 -6.32
N LEU A 127 9.19 -5.89 -7.00
CA LEU A 127 9.35 -4.54 -6.45
C LEU A 127 8.02 -3.88 -6.10
N LYS A 128 6.97 -4.11 -6.90
CA LYS A 128 5.61 -3.63 -6.62
C LYS A 128 5.04 -4.22 -5.33
N VAL A 129 5.31 -5.48 -5.01
CA VAL A 129 4.89 -6.08 -3.73
C VAL A 129 5.60 -5.41 -2.55
N HIS A 130 6.89 -5.10 -2.68
CA HIS A 130 7.60 -4.32 -1.66
C HIS A 130 7.02 -2.91 -1.50
N LEU A 131 6.61 -2.25 -2.59
CA LEU A 131 5.97 -0.94 -2.54
C LEU A 131 4.63 -0.99 -1.81
N GLU A 132 3.80 -2.00 -2.13
CA GLU A 132 2.52 -2.24 -1.45
C GLU A 132 2.69 -2.50 0.04
N ALA A 133 3.77 -3.19 0.45
CA ALA A 133 4.06 -3.49 1.85
C ALA A 133 4.26 -2.23 2.72
N HIS A 134 4.64 -1.10 2.12
CA HIS A 134 4.78 0.17 2.82
C HIS A 134 3.48 0.96 2.94
N ALA A 135 2.43 0.60 2.19
CA ALA A 135 1.19 1.38 2.15
C ALA A 135 0.56 1.63 3.53
N PRO A 136 0.56 0.69 4.50
CA PRO A 136 0.00 0.96 5.84
C PRO A 136 0.80 1.98 6.67
N ALA A 137 2.10 2.12 6.44
CA ALA A 137 3.00 2.98 7.21
C ALA A 137 3.27 4.33 6.52
N HIS A 138 3.35 4.31 5.19
CA HIS A 138 3.66 5.48 4.35
C HIS A 138 2.63 5.65 3.22
N PRO A 139 1.34 5.75 3.55
CA PRO A 139 0.26 5.68 2.56
C PRO A 139 0.32 6.79 1.52
N LEU A 140 0.65 8.02 1.94
CA LEU A 140 0.70 9.18 1.06
C LEU A 140 1.86 9.07 0.05
N GLN A 141 3.03 8.63 0.51
CA GLN A 141 4.20 8.43 -0.33
C GLN A 141 3.97 7.31 -1.33
N VAL A 142 3.45 6.16 -0.88
CA VAL A 142 3.14 5.03 -1.77
C VAL A 142 2.06 5.40 -2.78
N TYR A 143 0.99 6.05 -2.33
CA TYR A 143 -0.07 6.53 -3.23
C TYR A 143 0.49 7.45 -4.32
N SER A 144 1.31 8.42 -3.92
CA SER A 144 1.83 9.44 -4.83
C SER A 144 2.82 8.85 -5.83
N PHE A 145 3.73 7.99 -5.34
CA PHE A 145 4.67 7.27 -6.19
C PHE A 145 3.93 6.37 -7.18
N ALA A 146 2.99 5.55 -6.72
CA ALA A 146 2.19 4.69 -7.59
C ALA A 146 1.40 5.49 -8.63
N THR A 147 0.88 6.67 -8.27
CA THR A 147 0.18 7.54 -9.22
C THR A 147 1.12 8.17 -10.25
N LEU A 148 2.36 8.51 -9.86
CA LEU A 148 3.36 9.07 -10.78
C LEU A 148 3.80 8.07 -11.85
N HIS A 149 3.80 6.77 -11.51
CA HIS A 149 4.23 5.68 -12.39
C HIS A 149 3.06 4.83 -12.93
N ASP A 150 1.84 5.39 -12.99
CA ASP A 150 0.64 4.75 -13.55
C ASP A 150 0.32 3.35 -12.96
N MET A 151 0.67 3.12 -11.69
CA MET A 151 0.41 1.88 -10.96
C MET A 151 -0.95 1.93 -10.25
N ASP A 152 -2.03 2.06 -11.02
CA ASP A 152 -3.39 2.32 -10.54
C ASP A 152 -3.85 1.38 -9.42
N ARG A 153 -3.52 0.08 -9.51
CA ARG A 153 -3.87 -0.92 -8.48
C ARG A 153 -3.24 -0.54 -7.13
N ILE A 154 -1.93 -0.25 -7.12
CA ILE A 154 -1.17 0.07 -5.91
C ILE A 154 -1.65 1.42 -5.34
N ALA A 155 -1.85 2.41 -6.21
CA ALA A 155 -2.38 3.71 -5.79
C ALA A 155 -3.77 3.53 -5.13
N SER A 156 -4.63 2.73 -5.74
CA SER A 156 -5.93 2.43 -5.17
C SER A 156 -5.85 1.65 -3.86
N GLU A 157 -4.90 0.72 -3.69
CA GLU A 157 -4.69 0.02 -2.42
C GLU A 157 -4.16 0.98 -1.34
N ALA A 158 -3.18 1.83 -1.65
CA ALA A 158 -2.62 2.79 -0.71
C ALA A 158 -3.65 3.81 -0.22
N SER A 159 -4.57 4.23 -1.09
CA SER A 159 -5.61 5.21 -0.78
C SER A 159 -6.47 4.88 0.45
N GLN A 160 -6.62 3.58 0.78
CA GLN A 160 -7.45 3.17 1.93
C GLN A 160 -6.84 3.53 3.28
N TYR A 161 -5.52 3.71 3.30
CA TYR A 161 -4.72 4.01 4.48
C TYR A 161 -4.38 5.50 4.62
N VAL A 162 -4.64 6.32 3.60
CA VAL A 162 -4.40 7.77 3.63
C VAL A 162 -5.30 8.42 4.69
N THR A 163 -4.71 9.17 5.62
CA THR A 163 -5.43 9.90 6.68
C THR A 163 -6.16 11.11 6.08
N PRO A 164 -7.11 11.75 6.78
CA PRO A 164 -7.79 12.94 6.26
C PRO A 164 -6.78 13.94 5.66
N MET A 165 -7.01 14.43 4.43
CA MET A 165 -6.03 15.28 3.75
C MET A 165 -5.67 16.53 4.56
N ALA A 166 -6.62 17.03 5.37
CA ALA A 166 -6.43 18.14 6.28
C ALA A 166 -5.43 17.87 7.43
N SER A 167 -5.08 16.60 7.69
CA SER A 167 -4.11 16.21 8.73
C SER A 167 -2.66 16.29 8.26
N TYR A 168 -2.42 16.33 6.95
CA TYR A 168 -1.07 16.45 6.39
C TYR A 168 -0.63 17.90 6.31
N ARG A 169 0.66 18.13 6.50
CA ARG A 169 1.28 19.42 6.24
C ARG A 169 1.41 19.66 4.73
N LEU A 170 1.51 20.93 4.36
CA LEU A 170 1.61 21.33 2.96
C LEU A 170 2.84 20.71 2.27
N ASP A 171 3.97 20.57 2.96
CA ASP A 171 5.18 19.93 2.44
C ASP A 171 5.01 18.42 2.22
N GLU A 172 4.18 17.75 3.01
CA GLU A 172 3.87 16.34 2.82
C GLU A 172 2.94 16.12 1.62
N VAL A 173 1.96 17.00 1.43
CA VAL A 173 0.99 16.91 0.31
C VAL A 173 1.65 17.17 -1.05
N LYS A 174 2.75 17.93 -1.10
CA LYS A 174 3.48 18.23 -2.34
C LYS A 174 4.02 17.00 -3.08
N VAL A 175 4.12 15.85 -2.41
CA VAL A 175 4.54 14.61 -3.06
C VAL A 175 3.50 14.09 -4.06
N ILE A 176 2.23 14.50 -3.94
CA ILE A 176 1.17 14.11 -4.87
C ILE A 176 1.43 14.79 -6.23
N PRO A 177 1.52 14.01 -7.33
CA PRO A 177 2.03 14.52 -8.60
C PRO A 177 1.06 15.47 -9.33
N SER A 178 -0.24 15.47 -8.98
CA SER A 178 -1.22 16.31 -9.67
C SER A 178 -2.43 16.68 -8.80
N VAL A 179 -3.10 17.78 -9.18
CA VAL A 179 -4.38 18.19 -8.57
C VAL A 179 -5.44 17.11 -8.74
N GLN A 180 -5.43 16.39 -9.87
CA GLN A 180 -6.38 15.29 -10.11
C GLN A 180 -6.18 14.14 -9.12
N ALA A 181 -4.93 13.74 -8.86
CA ALA A 181 -4.60 12.72 -7.86
C ALA A 181 -5.03 13.15 -6.45
N TYR A 182 -4.72 14.40 -6.06
CA TYR A 182 -5.20 14.97 -4.80
C TYR A 182 -6.72 14.91 -4.68
N HIS A 183 -7.43 15.36 -5.73
CA HIS A 183 -8.89 15.40 -5.76
C HIS A 183 -9.52 14.00 -5.69
N LYS A 184 -8.92 12.98 -6.33
CA LYS A 184 -9.36 11.58 -6.20
C LYS A 184 -9.39 11.12 -4.75
N ILE A 185 -8.35 11.43 -3.96
CA ILE A 185 -8.34 11.12 -2.52
C ILE A 185 -9.44 11.90 -1.81
N VAL A 186 -9.55 13.22 -1.99
CA VAL A 186 -10.58 14.02 -1.31
C VAL A 186 -11.99 13.50 -1.57
N ARG A 187 -12.31 13.12 -2.81
CA ARG A 187 -13.60 12.49 -3.16
C ARG A 187 -13.82 11.18 -2.41
N LEU A 188 -12.81 10.30 -2.36
CA LEU A 188 -12.89 9.06 -1.58
C LEU A 188 -13.17 9.35 -0.10
N GLN A 189 -12.52 10.37 0.45
CA GLN A 189 -12.67 10.72 1.85
C GLN A 189 -14.06 11.29 2.17
N ASP A 190 -14.57 12.20 1.34
CA ASP A 190 -15.93 12.75 1.47
C ASP A 190 -16.99 11.65 1.33
N PHE A 191 -16.85 10.78 0.32
CA PHE A 191 -17.76 9.64 0.11
C PHE A 191 -17.86 8.78 1.37
N ARG A 192 -16.70 8.39 1.91
CA ARG A 192 -16.62 7.53 3.10
C ARG A 192 -17.30 8.17 4.29
N VAL A 193 -17.02 9.44 4.56
CA VAL A 193 -17.62 10.16 5.70
C VAL A 193 -19.13 10.25 5.56
N ARG A 194 -19.64 10.58 4.36
CA ARG A 194 -21.09 10.64 4.11
C ARG A 194 -21.76 9.28 4.26
N ALA A 195 -21.24 8.25 3.60
CA ALA A 195 -21.80 6.90 3.65
C ALA A 195 -21.80 6.32 5.07
N LEU A 196 -20.70 6.50 5.83
CA LEU A 196 -20.64 6.07 7.22
C LEU A 196 -21.63 6.81 8.11
N ARG A 197 -21.81 8.12 7.90
CA ARG A 197 -22.79 8.93 8.64
C ARG A 197 -24.21 8.49 8.34
N GLU A 198 -24.54 8.26 7.07
CA GLU A 198 -25.85 7.76 6.65
C GLU A 198 -26.15 6.39 7.27
N LEU A 199 -25.21 5.44 7.19
CA LEU A 199 -25.35 4.12 7.81
C LEU A 199 -25.59 4.21 9.32
N LEU A 200 -24.79 5.01 10.03
CA LEU A 200 -24.91 5.18 11.47
C LEU A 200 -26.28 5.77 11.87
N LEU A 201 -26.76 6.77 11.12
CA LEU A 201 -28.03 7.43 11.41
C LEU A 201 -29.25 6.62 10.95
N ALA A 202 -29.08 5.67 10.05
CA ALA A 202 -30.13 4.74 9.64
C ALA A 202 -30.25 3.52 10.56
N GLU A 203 -29.21 3.20 11.35
CA GLU A 203 -29.22 1.99 12.18
C GLU A 203 -30.09 2.14 13.44
N GLU A 204 -30.95 1.14 13.65
CA GLU A 204 -31.81 1.00 14.82
C GLU A 204 -31.27 -0.10 15.75
N ILE A 205 -31.37 0.11 17.06
CA ILE A 205 -30.98 -0.91 18.05
C ILE A 205 -31.96 -2.10 18.09
N PHE A 206 -33.23 -1.87 17.70
CA PHE A 206 -34.28 -2.88 17.65
C PHE A 206 -35.00 -2.86 16.29
N PRO A 207 -34.38 -3.39 15.22
CA PRO A 207 -34.98 -3.37 13.89
C PRO A 207 -36.32 -4.12 13.93
N HIS A 208 -37.39 -3.45 13.48
CA HIS A 208 -38.78 -3.95 13.52
C HIS A 208 -39.27 -4.40 14.91
N GLY A 209 -38.65 -3.91 15.99
CA GLY A 209 -38.97 -4.30 17.36
C GLY A 209 -38.42 -5.68 17.79
N TYR A 210 -37.60 -6.34 16.98
CA TYR A 210 -36.98 -7.61 17.37
C TYR A 210 -35.96 -7.39 18.50
N GLY A 211 -36.05 -8.23 19.54
CA GLY A 211 -35.14 -8.19 20.69
C GLY A 211 -35.40 -7.06 21.68
N GLU A 212 -36.54 -6.36 21.58
CA GLU A 212 -36.91 -5.30 22.52
C GLU A 212 -37.04 -5.82 23.96
N CYS A 213 -36.39 -5.11 24.90
CA CYS A 213 -36.55 -5.36 26.32
C CYS A 213 -37.71 -4.51 26.86
N THR A 214 -38.77 -5.15 27.34
CA THR A 214 -39.96 -4.45 27.86
C THR A 214 -39.66 -3.49 29.02
N SER A 215 -38.68 -3.82 29.87
CA SER A 215 -38.32 -3.00 31.04
C SER A 215 -37.40 -1.82 30.71
N HIS A 216 -36.60 -1.90 29.65
CA HIS A 216 -35.52 -0.94 29.38
C HIS A 216 -35.56 -0.32 27.98
N ARG A 217 -36.59 -0.62 27.17
CA ARG A 217 -36.74 -0.18 25.78
C ARG A 217 -36.38 1.29 25.57
N ASP A 218 -37.08 2.18 26.26
CA ASP A 218 -36.94 3.63 26.04
C ASP A 218 -35.54 4.14 26.45
N LYS A 219 -34.99 3.61 27.56
CA LYS A 219 -33.63 3.94 28.01
C LYS A 219 -32.57 3.47 27.01
N THR A 220 -32.72 2.26 26.48
CA THR A 220 -31.79 1.66 25.52
C THR A 220 -31.85 2.40 24.17
N VAL A 221 -33.05 2.70 23.66
CA VAL A 221 -33.24 3.51 22.44
C VAL A 221 -32.67 4.91 22.62
N ALA A 222 -32.93 5.58 23.75
CA ALA A 222 -32.40 6.92 24.01
C ALA A 222 -30.87 6.93 24.10
N SER A 223 -30.26 5.90 24.72
CA SER A 223 -28.80 5.77 24.82
C SER A 223 -28.15 5.52 23.46
N TRP A 224 -28.75 4.63 22.66
CA TRP A 224 -28.33 4.38 21.27
C TRP A 224 -28.42 5.65 20.41
N ASP A 225 -29.56 6.34 20.47
CA ASP A 225 -29.81 7.55 19.69
C ASP A 225 -28.86 8.70 20.06
N ARG A 226 -28.59 8.85 21.37
CA ARG A 226 -27.61 9.82 21.86
C ARG A 226 -26.20 9.52 21.32
N GLN A 227 -25.73 8.28 21.43
CA GLN A 227 -24.39 7.91 20.98
C GLN A 227 -24.22 8.08 19.48
N ARG A 228 -25.18 7.57 18.67
CA ARG A 228 -25.08 7.65 17.21
C ARG A 228 -25.09 9.11 16.73
N LYS A 229 -25.91 9.99 17.32
CA LYS A 229 -25.94 11.43 16.98
C LYS A 229 -24.65 12.13 17.39
N ALA A 230 -24.12 11.84 18.57
CA ALA A 230 -22.85 12.39 19.04
C ALA A 230 -21.66 11.93 18.19
N LEU A 231 -21.67 10.68 17.73
CA LEU A 231 -20.64 10.13 16.86
C LEU A 231 -20.75 10.68 15.43
N ALA A 232 -21.95 10.83 14.88
CA ALA A 232 -22.18 11.33 13.52
C ALA A 232 -21.51 12.69 13.22
N GLY A 233 -21.42 13.57 14.23
CA GLY A 233 -20.74 14.87 14.14
C GLY A 233 -19.21 14.80 14.17
N ARG A 234 -18.63 13.64 14.50
CA ARG A 234 -17.18 13.41 14.66
C ARG A 234 -16.64 12.32 13.73
N ILE A 235 -17.44 11.83 12.79
CA ILE A 235 -16.98 10.85 11.80
C ILE A 235 -15.96 11.50 10.88
N GLU A 236 -14.79 10.87 10.81
CA GLU A 236 -13.72 11.12 9.84
C GLU A 236 -13.47 9.85 9.03
N THR A 237 -12.58 9.91 8.04
CA THR A 237 -12.31 8.77 7.15
C THR A 237 -11.80 7.52 7.84
N GLY A 238 -11.05 7.68 8.93
CA GLY A 238 -10.45 6.59 9.70
C GLY A 238 -11.32 6.07 10.85
N THR A 239 -12.50 6.65 11.09
CA THR A 239 -13.33 6.33 12.26
C THR A 239 -13.84 4.89 12.22
N ASP A 240 -13.58 4.13 13.28
CA ASP A 240 -14.19 2.82 13.52
C ASP A 240 -15.58 3.00 14.12
N VAL A 241 -16.56 3.28 13.27
CA VAL A 241 -17.94 3.60 13.70
C VAL A 241 -18.54 2.53 14.59
N ALA A 242 -18.34 1.26 14.26
CA ALA A 242 -18.86 0.16 15.06
C ALA A 242 -18.11 0.03 16.40
N GLY A 243 -16.79 0.15 16.41
CA GLY A 243 -16.00 0.17 17.65
C GLY A 243 -16.40 1.32 18.59
N GLU A 244 -16.65 2.51 18.05
CA GLU A 244 -17.14 3.67 18.83
C GLU A 244 -18.56 3.48 19.38
N MET A 245 -19.41 2.70 18.69
CA MET A 245 -20.74 2.32 19.18
C MET A 245 -20.69 1.18 20.20
N ASP A 246 -19.67 0.31 20.14
CA ASP A 246 -19.47 -0.82 21.07
C ASP A 246 -19.32 -0.34 22.53
N ALA A 247 -18.83 0.89 22.74
CA ALA A 247 -18.73 1.53 24.06
C ALA A 247 -20.08 1.58 24.83
N LEU A 248 -21.22 1.52 24.13
CA LEU A 248 -22.54 1.44 24.77
C LEU A 248 -22.78 0.13 25.53
N ARG A 249 -22.11 -0.97 25.14
CA ARG A 249 -22.36 -2.29 25.71
C ARG A 249 -22.10 -2.33 27.20
N ASP A 250 -21.09 -1.61 27.68
CA ASP A 250 -20.75 -1.54 29.09
C ASP A 250 -21.90 -0.99 29.93
N GLY A 251 -22.64 0.00 29.41
CA GLY A 251 -23.81 0.58 30.06
C GLY A 251 -25.07 -0.30 30.03
N LEU A 252 -25.04 -1.44 29.33
CA LEU A 252 -26.17 -2.36 29.15
C LEU A 252 -25.92 -3.76 29.74
N ARG A 253 -24.78 -3.98 30.43
CA ARG A 253 -24.40 -5.28 31.01
C ARG A 253 -25.40 -5.82 32.04
N ASP A 254 -26.12 -4.94 32.72
CA ASP A 254 -27.10 -5.31 33.75
C ASP A 254 -28.38 -5.96 33.18
N CYS A 255 -28.58 -5.93 31.85
CA CYS A 255 -29.72 -6.55 31.20
C CYS A 255 -29.26 -7.36 29.97
N GLU A 256 -29.32 -8.69 30.09
CA GLU A 256 -28.87 -9.62 29.05
C GLU A 256 -29.52 -9.35 27.68
N THR A 257 -30.82 -9.06 27.66
CA THR A 257 -31.56 -8.73 26.43
C THR A 257 -31.02 -7.46 25.77
N CYS A 258 -30.81 -6.38 26.54
CA CYS A 258 -30.27 -5.13 26.01
C CYS A 258 -28.83 -5.28 25.53
N TYR A 259 -28.01 -6.02 26.28
CA TYR A 259 -26.64 -6.32 25.91
C TYR A 259 -26.55 -7.11 24.60
N LYS A 260 -27.38 -8.15 24.45
CA LYS A 260 -27.48 -8.95 23.22
C LYS A 260 -27.94 -8.11 22.03
N ALA A 261 -28.98 -7.28 22.21
CA ALA A 261 -29.46 -6.39 21.17
C ALA A 261 -28.39 -5.39 20.72
N CYS A 262 -27.69 -4.75 21.67
CA CYS A 262 -26.59 -3.84 21.37
C CYS A 262 -25.44 -4.55 20.64
N THR A 263 -25.09 -5.77 21.06
CA THR A 263 -24.06 -6.58 20.39
C THR A 263 -24.44 -6.84 18.94
N ALA A 264 -25.65 -7.33 18.68
CA ALA A 264 -26.12 -7.61 17.33
C ALA A 264 -26.20 -6.34 16.45
N ALA A 265 -26.66 -5.21 17.00
CA ALA A 265 -26.71 -3.94 16.29
C ALA A 265 -25.31 -3.43 15.92
N VAL A 266 -24.33 -3.52 16.84
CA VAL A 266 -22.93 -3.16 16.58
C VAL A 266 -22.29 -4.08 15.54
N GLU A 267 -22.54 -5.39 15.60
CA GLU A 267 -22.07 -6.36 14.60
C GLU A 267 -22.66 -6.10 13.21
N MET A 268 -23.95 -5.76 13.14
CA MET A 268 -24.62 -5.38 11.90
C MET A 268 -24.04 -4.08 11.32
N LEU A 269 -23.81 -3.08 12.18
CA LEU A 269 -23.18 -1.82 11.78
C LEU A 269 -21.75 -2.06 11.29
N ALA A 270 -20.97 -2.90 11.96
CA ALA A 270 -19.64 -3.33 11.53
C ALA A 270 -19.68 -4.00 10.15
N TYR A 271 -20.65 -4.88 9.92
CA TYR A 271 -20.86 -5.51 8.62
C TYR A 271 -21.18 -4.50 7.53
N LYS A 272 -22.10 -3.56 7.77
CA LYS A 272 -22.45 -2.50 6.80
C LYS A 272 -21.28 -1.56 6.53
N CYS A 273 -20.56 -1.13 7.56
CA CYS A 273 -19.37 -0.26 7.43
C CYS A 273 -18.23 -0.92 6.64
N ARG A 274 -18.11 -2.25 6.64
CA ARG A 274 -17.14 -2.97 5.81
C ARG A 274 -17.44 -2.89 4.30
N LYS A 275 -18.69 -2.63 3.92
CA LYS A 275 -19.11 -2.50 2.52
C LYS A 275 -18.94 -1.09 1.95
N VAL A 276 -18.67 -0.09 2.79
CA VAL A 276 -18.37 1.27 2.33
C VAL A 276 -17.07 1.26 1.53
N ALA A 277 -17.04 1.95 0.38
CA ALA A 277 -15.85 2.06 -0.46
C ALA A 277 -14.65 2.58 0.35
N ARG A 278 -13.55 1.82 0.34
CA ARG A 278 -12.31 2.16 1.04
C ARG A 278 -11.18 2.51 0.09
N ARG A 279 -11.27 2.04 -1.16
CA ARG A 279 -10.25 2.17 -2.20
C ARG A 279 -10.78 2.98 -3.35
N LEU A 280 -9.90 3.65 -4.10
CA LEU A 280 -10.30 4.48 -5.23
C LEU A 280 -11.13 3.72 -6.29
N HIS A 281 -10.76 2.50 -6.65
CA HIS A 281 -11.52 1.70 -7.62
C HIS A 281 -12.93 1.29 -7.15
N GLN A 282 -13.24 1.46 -5.86
CA GLN A 282 -14.54 1.15 -5.28
C GLN A 282 -15.49 2.35 -5.28
N LEU A 283 -15.00 3.54 -5.67
CA LEU A 283 -15.86 4.72 -5.78
C LEU A 283 -16.90 4.52 -6.89
N PRO A 284 -18.18 4.80 -6.63
CA PRO A 284 -19.20 4.78 -7.67
C PRO A 284 -18.86 5.73 -8.82
N GLU A 285 -19.15 5.32 -10.04
CA GLU A 285 -19.08 6.21 -11.20
C GLU A 285 -19.96 7.44 -10.99
N GLY A 286 -19.43 8.63 -11.29
CA GLY A 286 -20.12 9.89 -11.05
C GLY A 286 -19.67 10.62 -9.78
N TYR A 287 -19.22 9.89 -8.74
CA TYR A 287 -18.62 10.33 -7.45
C TYR A 287 -18.66 11.84 -7.14
#